data_AF-A0A7T0C333-F1
#
_entry.id   AF-A0A7T0C333-F1
#
_cell.length_a   1.000
_cell.length_b   1.000
_cell.length_c   1.000
_cell.angle_alpha   90.00
_cell.angle_beta   90.00
_cell.angle_gamma   90.00
#
_symmetry.space_group_name_H-M   'P 1'
#
loop_
_entity.id
_entity.type
_entity.pdbx_description
1 polymer ?
#
loop_
_entity_poly.entity_id
_entity_poly.type
_entity_poly.pdbx_seq_one_letter_code
_entity_poly.pdbx_strand_id
1 'polypeptide(L)'
;MAIIKCPGCERDVWDGEDNCPTCKYPLQLTSEKDSLEAARKLHIRRVWASTFTVCSFFTLVISFVRPPYSGHGIPSVAVLLIFTAAFIWRYLTNASIARLGEE
;
A
#
# COMPACT_ATOMS: atom_id res chain seq x y z
N MET A 1 -7.00 20.80 25.04
CA MET A 1 -5.63 20.33 25.32
C MET A 1 -5.78 19.32 26.45
N ALA A 2 -5.54 18.04 26.19
CA ALA A 2 -5.66 17.03 27.22
C ALA A 2 -4.31 16.88 27.95
N ILE A 3 -4.37 16.55 29.24
CA ILE A 3 -3.20 16.14 30.02
C ILE A 3 -3.26 14.62 30.06
N ILE A 4 -2.21 13.97 29.55
CA ILE A 4 -2.07 12.52 29.54
C ILE A 4 -1.00 12.10 30.56
N LYS A 5 -1.08 10.87 31.07
CA LYS A 5 -0.02 10.31 31.92
C LYS A 5 1.04 9.63 31.08
N CYS A 6 2.30 9.97 31.31
CA CYS A 6 3.41 9.30 30.66
C CYS A 6 3.51 7.83 31.13
N PRO A 7 3.51 6.82 30.25
CA PRO A 7 3.61 5.42 30.65
C PRO A 7 4.98 5.04 31.22
N GLY A 8 6.03 5.82 30.94
CA GLY A 8 7.38 5.57 31.46
C GLY A 8 7.67 6.13 32.85
N CYS A 9 6.97 7.19 33.27
CA CYS A 9 7.24 7.86 34.54
C CYS A 9 5.99 8.29 35.33
N GLU A 10 4.80 7.95 34.83
CA GLU A 10 3.46 8.24 35.39
C GLU A 10 3.15 9.71 35.68
N ARG A 11 4.00 10.63 35.23
CA ARG A 11 3.77 12.07 35.36
C ARG A 11 2.79 12.59 34.32
N ASP A 12 2.10 13.64 34.72
CA ASP A 12 1.20 14.39 33.86
C ASP A 12 2.00 15.18 32.81
N VAL A 13 1.71 14.94 31.54
CA VAL A 13 2.35 15.55 30.37
C VAL A 13 1.30 16.02 29.37
N TRP A 14 1.66 17.01 28.57
CA TRP A 14 0.74 17.55 27.57
C TRP A 14 0.63 16.62 26.36
N ASP A 15 -0.60 16.44 25.87
CA ASP A 15 -0.99 15.56 24.75
C ASP A 15 -0.57 16.09 23.36
N GLY A 16 0.67 16.58 23.25
CA GLY A 16 1.21 17.13 22.01
C GLY A 16 2.74 17.27 22.01
N GLU A 17 3.42 16.81 23.05
CA GLU A 17 4.88 16.75 23.08
C GLU A 17 5.38 15.43 22.50
N ASP A 18 6.42 15.48 21.66
CA ASP A 18 6.95 14.30 20.99
C ASP A 18 7.53 13.28 21.98
N ASN A 19 8.14 13.80 23.05
CA ASN A 19 8.77 13.03 24.10
C ASN A 19 8.42 13.63 25.46
N CYS A 20 8.30 12.77 26.48
CA CYS A 20 8.15 13.23 27.84
C CYS A 20 9.39 14.03 28.26
N PRO A 21 9.26 15.27 28.77
CA PRO A 21 10.40 16.11 29.13
C PRO A 21 11.16 15.58 30.35
N THR A 22 10.53 14.71 31.14
CA THR A 22 11.15 14.12 32.35
C THR A 22 11.99 12.88 32.01
N CYS A 23 11.40 11.91 31.31
CA CYS A 23 12.03 10.60 31.09
C CYS A 23 12.46 10.35 29.63
N LYS A 24 12.21 11.31 28.73
CA LYS A 24 12.42 11.20 27.28
C LYS A 24 11.68 10.02 26.64
N TYR A 25 10.65 9.50 27.31
CA TYR A 25 9.81 8.45 26.77
C TYR A 25 9.01 9.00 25.57
N PRO A 26 9.01 8.33 24.41
CA PRO A 26 8.27 8.79 23.24
C PRO A 26 6.76 8.75 23.53
N LEU A 27 6.13 9.91 23.53
CA LEU A 27 4.69 10.08 23.82
C LEU A 27 3.86 10.13 22.54
N GLN A 28 4.49 10.27 21.37
CA GLN A 28 3.80 10.13 20.11
C GLN A 28 3.23 8.72 19.99
N LEU A 29 1.95 8.58 20.29
CA LEU A 29 1.08 7.60 19.65
C LEU A 29 1.05 7.95 18.15
N THR A 30 2.09 7.52 17.45
CA THR A 30 2.31 7.56 16.00
C THR A 30 1.27 6.76 15.22
N SER A 31 0.14 6.38 15.82
CA SER A 31 -0.61 5.24 15.33
C SER A 31 -1.90 5.59 14.59
N GLU A 32 -2.44 6.81 14.65
CA GLU A 32 -3.74 7.08 14.01
C GLU A 32 -3.64 7.93 12.74
N LYS A 33 -2.85 9.02 12.75
CA LYS A 33 -2.70 9.86 11.55
C LYS A 33 -1.81 9.20 10.49
N ASP A 34 -0.69 8.60 10.91
CA ASP A 34 0.20 7.88 9.98
C ASP A 34 -0.43 6.58 9.46
N SER A 35 -1.23 5.88 10.26
CA SER A 35 -1.94 4.68 9.80
C SER A 35 -3.07 5.01 8.83
N LEU A 36 -3.78 6.14 9.03
CA LEU A 36 -4.84 6.57 8.13
C LEU A 36 -4.29 7.08 6.80
N GLU A 37 -3.14 7.78 6.81
CA GLU A 37 -2.42 8.14 5.59
C GLU A 37 -1.83 6.93 4.88
N ALA A 38 -1.26 5.97 5.61
CA ALA A 38 -0.78 4.70 5.06
C ALA A 38 -1.92 3.88 4.44
N ALA A 39 -3.07 3.77 5.13
CA ALA A 39 -4.26 3.07 4.66
C ALA A 39 -4.85 3.73 3.40
N ARG A 40 -4.89 5.06 3.35
CA ARG A 40 -5.34 5.81 2.16
C ARG A 40 -4.42 5.57 0.96
N LYS A 41 -3.11 5.58 1.19
CA LYS A 41 -2.10 5.30 0.15
C LYS A 41 -2.20 3.86 -0.36
N LEU A 42 -2.55 2.93 0.52
CA LEU A 42 -2.82 1.53 0.20
C LEU A 42 -4.09 1.33 -0.64
N HIS A 43 -5.19 2.00 -0.28
CA HIS A 43 -6.43 1.98 -1.06
C HIS A 43 -6.23 2.50 -2.48
N ILE A 44 -5.54 3.63 -2.61
CA ILE A 44 -5.22 4.20 -3.93
C ILE A 44 -4.40 3.18 -4.73
N ARG A 45 -3.30 2.64 -4.18
CA ARG A 45 -2.49 1.61 -4.86
C ARG A 45 -3.30 0.40 -5.31
N ARG A 46 -4.25 -0.06 -4.50
CA ARG A 46 -5.12 -1.20 -4.81
C ARG A 46 -6.04 -0.92 -6.00
N VAL A 47 -6.60 0.28 -6.09
CA VAL A 47 -7.47 0.69 -7.21
C VAL A 47 -6.68 0.76 -8.52
N TRP A 48 -5.49 1.38 -8.51
CA TRP A 48 -4.63 1.43 -9.69
C TRP A 48 -4.21 0.05 -10.17
N ALA A 49 -3.84 -0.85 -9.24
CA ALA A 49 -3.48 -2.23 -9.59
C ALA A 49 -4.65 -2.97 -10.27
N SER A 50 -5.90 -2.81 -9.80
CA SER A 50 -7.06 -3.43 -10.44
C SER A 50 -7.30 -2.88 -11.86
N THR A 51 -7.23 -1.56 -12.04
CA THR A 51 -7.48 -0.94 -13.34
C THR A 51 -6.45 -1.37 -14.38
N PHE A 52 -5.16 -1.42 -14.00
CA PHE A 52 -4.09 -1.90 -14.87
C PHE A 52 -4.25 -3.38 -15.26
N THR A 53 -4.72 -4.21 -14.32
CA THR A 53 -4.95 -5.64 -14.56
C THR A 53 -6.10 -5.85 -15.57
N VAL A 54 -7.21 -5.13 -15.40
CA VAL A 54 -8.38 -5.23 -16.30
C VAL A 54 -8.04 -4.72 -17.70
N CYS A 55 -7.35 -3.58 -17.82
CA CYS A 55 -6.91 -3.06 -19.11
C CYS A 55 -5.97 -4.03 -19.85
N SER A 56 -5.01 -4.64 -19.15
CA SER A 56 -4.09 -5.62 -19.76
C SER A 56 -4.80 -6.90 -20.19
N PHE A 57 -5.80 -7.36 -19.43
CA PHE A 57 -6.60 -8.51 -19.83
C PHE A 57 -7.44 -8.20 -21.08
N PHE A 58 -8.03 -7.00 -21.14
CA PHE A 58 -8.84 -6.58 -22.28
C PHE A 58 -8.03 -6.47 -23.58
N THR A 59 -6.79 -5.97 -23.52
CA THR A 59 -5.91 -5.91 -24.70
C THR A 59 -5.48 -7.30 -25.18
N LEU A 60 -5.27 -8.25 -24.26
CA LEU A 60 -5.05 -9.66 -24.58
C LEU A 60 -6.25 -10.24 -25.32
N VAL A 61 -7.47 -10.05 -24.81
CA VAL A 61 -8.70 -10.56 -25.43
C VAL A 61 -8.88 -9.98 -26.83
N ILE A 62 -8.68 -8.67 -27.03
CA ILE A 62 -8.76 -8.05 -28.37
C ILE A 62 -7.74 -8.65 -29.32
N SER A 63 -6.51 -8.90 -28.85
CA SER A 63 -5.43 -9.48 -29.68
C SER A 63 -5.76 -10.90 -30.15
N PHE A 64 -6.50 -11.67 -29.34
CA PHE A 64 -7.00 -13.00 -29.73
C PHE A 64 -8.14 -12.94 -30.76
N VAL A 65 -9.06 -11.97 -30.63
CA VAL A 65 -10.23 -11.85 -31.52
C VAL A 65 -9.88 -11.24 -32.88
N ARG A 66 -8.92 -10.30 -32.93
CA ARG A 66 -8.43 -9.70 -34.17
C ARG A 66 -6.90 -9.73 -34.22
N PRO A 67 -6.31 -10.81 -34.75
CA PRO A 67 -4.87 -10.89 -34.91
C PRO A 67 -4.37 -9.76 -35.82
N PRO A 68 -3.34 -8.99 -35.43
CA PRO A 68 -2.73 -8.00 -36.31
C PRO A 68 -2.05 -8.71 -37.49
N TYR A 69 -2.17 -8.09 -38.67
CA TYR A 69 -1.69 -8.62 -39.96
C TYR A 69 -0.16 -8.79 -40.03
N SER A 70 0.59 -8.21 -39.09
CA SER A 70 2.05 -8.22 -39.02
C SER A 70 2.55 -8.91 -37.74
N GLY A 71 2.66 -10.24 -37.75
CA GLY A 71 3.48 -11.02 -36.81
C GLY A 71 3.00 -11.07 -35.34
N HIS A 72 2.62 -12.27 -34.89
CA HIS A 72 1.99 -12.52 -33.57
C HIS A 72 2.89 -12.41 -32.33
N GLY A 73 4.20 -12.19 -32.47
CA GLY A 73 5.13 -12.49 -31.37
C GLY A 73 5.28 -11.41 -30.31
N ILE A 74 5.42 -10.14 -30.71
CA ILE A 74 5.96 -9.10 -29.82
C ILE A 74 4.89 -8.46 -28.91
N PRO A 75 3.70 -8.07 -29.40
CA PRO A 75 2.74 -7.38 -28.54
C PRO A 75 2.08 -8.31 -27.51
N SER A 76 1.88 -9.59 -27.85
CA SER A 76 1.28 -10.58 -26.95
C SER A 76 2.19 -10.91 -25.76
N VAL A 77 3.48 -11.14 -26.01
CA VAL A 77 4.48 -11.42 -24.98
C VAL A 77 4.69 -10.21 -24.07
N ALA A 78 4.73 -8.99 -24.62
CA ALA A 78 4.83 -7.78 -23.83
C ALA A 78 3.65 -7.60 -22.87
N VAL A 79 2.41 -7.82 -23.35
CA VAL A 79 1.22 -7.74 -22.49
C VAL A 79 1.22 -8.84 -21.43
N LEU A 80 1.67 -10.05 -21.76
CA LEU A 80 1.77 -11.15 -20.80
C LEU A 80 2.79 -10.83 -19.69
N LEU A 81 3.95 -10.27 -20.04
CA LEU A 81 4.96 -9.85 -19.08
C LEU A 81 4.44 -8.75 -18.15
N ILE A 82 3.80 -7.72 -18.71
CA ILE A 82 3.19 -6.64 -17.93
C ILE A 82 2.12 -7.20 -16.98
N PHE A 83 1.31 -8.15 -17.44
CA PHE A 83 0.29 -8.80 -16.60
C PHE A 83 0.91 -9.60 -15.45
N THR A 84 1.94 -10.41 -15.73
CA THR A 84 2.64 -11.17 -14.67
C THR A 84 3.33 -10.26 -13.65
N ALA A 85 3.96 -9.18 -14.10
CA ALA A 85 4.59 -8.20 -13.23
C ALA A 85 3.55 -7.50 -12.32
N ALA A 86 2.40 -7.11 -12.88
CA ALA A 86 1.30 -6.54 -12.11
C ALA A 86 0.72 -7.53 -11.09
N PHE A 87 0.61 -8.81 -11.46
CA PHE A 87 0.11 -9.86 -10.57
C PHE A 87 1.08 -10.14 -9.41
N ILE A 88 2.38 -10.27 -9.70
CA ILE A 88 3.43 -10.43 -8.69
C ILE A 88 3.45 -9.23 -7.74
N TRP A 89 3.38 -8.01 -8.27
CA TRP A 89 3.33 -6.80 -7.46
C TRP A 89 2.12 -6.80 -6.52
N ARG A 90 0.94 -7.18 -7.03
CA ARG A 90 -0.28 -7.30 -6.24
C ARG A 90 -0.14 -8.34 -5.11
N TYR A 91 0.44 -9.50 -5.42
CA TYR A 91 0.70 -10.53 -4.44
C TYR A 91 1.63 -10.05 -3.32
N LEU A 92 2.74 -9.40 -3.68
CA LEU A 92 3.69 -8.83 -2.71
C LEU A 92 3.04 -7.76 -1.84
N THR A 93 2.23 -6.87 -2.42
CA THR A 93 1.51 -5.86 -1.63
C THR A 93 0.56 -6.50 -0.62
N ASN A 94 -0.19 -7.53 -1.00
CA ASN A 94 -1.08 -8.24 -0.08
C ASN A 94 -0.30 -8.94 1.05
N ALA A 95 0.83 -9.58 0.72
CA ALA A 95 1.69 -10.22 1.70
C ALA A 95 2.29 -9.21 2.70
N SER A 96 2.66 -8.01 2.23
CA SER A 96 3.17 -6.96 3.11
C SER A 96 2.10 -6.39 4.05
N ILE A 97 0.86 -6.25 3.60
CA ILE A 97 -0.25 -5.80 4.46
C ILE A 97 -0.54 -6.83 5.55
N ALA A 98 -0.53 -8.12 5.21
CA ALA A 98 -0.79 -9.19 6.17
C ALA A 98 0.21 -9.16 7.33
N ARG A 99 1.49 -8.88 7.05
CA ARG A 99 2.53 -8.78 8.10
C ARG A 99 2.35 -7.58 9.02
N LEU A 100 1.83 -6.46 8.52
CA LEU A 100 1.58 -5.26 9.32
C LEU A 100 0.34 -5.37 10.22
N GLY A 101 -0.51 -6.37 9.99
CA GLY A 101 -1.69 -6.63 10.83
C GLY A 101 -1.44 -7.58 12.01
N GLU A 102 -0.23 -8.17 12.09
CA GLU A 102 0.18 -9.08 13.17
C GLU A 102 1.04 -8.40 14.25
N GLU A 103 1.45 -7.14 14.03
CA GLU A 103 2.16 -6.29 15.01
C GLU A 103 1.18 -5.40 15.79
#